data_AF-A0A3C0FM66-F1
#
_entry.id   AF-A0A3C0FM66-F1
#
_cell.length_a   1.000
_cell.length_b   1.000
_cell.length_c   1.000
_cell.angle_alpha   90.00
_cell.angle_beta   90.00
_cell.angle_gamma   90.00
#
_symmetry.space_group_name_H-M   'P 1'
#
loop_
_entity.id
_entity.type
_entity.pdbx_description
1 polymer ?
#
loop_
_entity_poly.entity_id
_entity_poly.type
_entity_poly.pdbx_seq_one_letter_code
_entity_poly.pdbx_strand_id
1 'polypeptide(L)'
;MADQKHTDSIKARNKRVMLSCAAVVGGMIGLSYASVPLYELFCQVTGFGGTPQVGKDAGVEVSEKTIKIRFNADINSGLPWQFKPEQREITVRLGEDNLAYYMAENMSVKPITGQAVYNVTPLKAGQYFSKIACFCFDEQTLQPGERV
;
A
#
# COMPACT_ATOMS: atom_id res chain seq x y z
N MET A 1 -45.58 -20.68 53.68
CA MET A 1 -46.03 -19.79 52.58
C MET A 1 -45.23 -18.48 52.45
N ALA A 2 -44.74 -17.85 53.54
CA ALA A 2 -43.91 -16.63 53.45
C ALA A 2 -42.52 -16.88 52.82
N ASP A 3 -41.91 -18.03 53.10
CA ASP A 3 -40.58 -18.43 52.62
C ASP A 3 -40.52 -18.61 51.08
N GLN A 4 -41.59 -19.18 50.53
CA GLN A 4 -41.73 -19.43 49.09
C GLN A 4 -41.92 -18.11 48.31
N LYS A 5 -42.68 -17.16 48.88
CA LYS A 5 -42.88 -15.82 48.31
C LYS A 5 -41.59 -14.99 48.31
N HIS A 6 -40.74 -15.18 49.32
CA HIS A 6 -39.42 -14.54 49.38
C HIS A 6 -38.47 -15.12 48.32
N THR A 7 -38.43 -16.45 48.20
CA THR A 7 -37.61 -17.14 47.20
C THR A 7 -38.01 -16.81 45.76
N ASP A 8 -39.31 -16.70 45.47
CA ASP A 8 -39.82 -16.35 44.13
C ASP A 8 -39.52 -14.89 43.76
N SER A 9 -39.56 -13.96 44.72
CA SER A 9 -39.15 -12.56 44.53
C SER A 9 -37.67 -12.44 44.18
N ILE A 10 -36.80 -13.19 44.87
CA ILE A 10 -35.36 -13.23 44.59
C ILE A 10 -35.09 -13.85 43.22
N LYS A 11 -35.76 -14.95 42.85
CA LYS A 11 -35.65 -15.57 41.51
C LYS A 11 -36.07 -14.61 40.39
N ALA A 12 -37.16 -13.86 40.55
CA ALA A 12 -37.62 -12.89 39.56
C ALA A 12 -36.64 -11.72 39.38
N ARG A 13 -36.06 -11.22 40.49
CA ARG A 13 -35.02 -10.18 40.47
C ARG A 13 -33.74 -10.69 39.80
N ASN A 14 -33.29 -11.88 40.17
CA ASN A 14 -32.11 -12.50 39.58
C ASN A 14 -32.30 -12.79 38.09
N LYS A 15 -33.50 -13.20 37.66
CA LYS A 15 -33.83 -13.38 36.25
C LYS A 15 -33.78 -12.06 35.48
N ARG A 16 -34.29 -10.96 36.05
CA ARG A 16 -34.20 -9.62 35.43
C ARG A 16 -32.74 -9.15 35.33
N VAL A 17 -31.94 -9.36 36.37
CA VAL A 17 -30.51 -9.03 36.36
C VAL A 17 -29.78 -9.87 35.30
N MET A 18 -30.01 -11.18 35.26
CA MET A 18 -29.45 -12.09 34.25
C MET A 18 -29.80 -11.64 32.82
N LEU A 19 -31.06 -11.29 32.57
CA LEU A 19 -31.51 -10.86 31.24
C LEU A 19 -30.91 -9.51 30.85
N SER A 20 -30.76 -8.59 31.81
CA SER A 20 -30.06 -7.32 31.58
C SER A 20 -28.58 -7.51 31.28
N CYS A 21 -27.88 -8.37 32.01
CA CYS A 21 -26.47 -8.70 31.75
C CYS A 21 -26.30 -9.38 30.39
N ALA A 22 -27.18 -10.33 30.05
CA ALA A 22 -27.15 -10.99 28.74
C ALA A 22 -27.41 -10.00 27.59
N ALA A 23 -28.34 -9.06 27.77
CA ALA A 23 -28.61 -8.02 26.78
C ALA A 23 -27.42 -7.07 26.59
N VAL A 24 -26.75 -6.67 27.67
CA VAL A 24 -25.54 -5.84 27.60
C VAL A 24 -24.41 -6.57 26.90
N VAL A 25 -24.13 -7.83 27.26
CA VAL A 25 -23.09 -8.64 26.61
C VAL A 25 -23.40 -8.85 25.13
N GLY A 26 -24.64 -9.21 24.79
CA GLY A 26 -25.08 -9.36 23.40
C GLY A 26 -24.97 -8.06 22.61
N GLY A 27 -25.32 -6.92 23.23
CA GLY A 27 -25.18 -5.60 22.63
C GLY A 27 -23.73 -5.22 22.37
N MET A 28 -22.82 -5.47 23.31
CA MET A 28 -21.38 -5.22 23.14
C MET A 28 -20.80 -6.05 22.00
N ILE A 29 -21.14 -7.35 21.93
CA ILE A 29 -20.69 -8.23 20.84
C ILE A 29 -21.24 -7.75 19.49
N GLY A 30 -22.53 -7.39 19.43
CA GLY A 30 -23.15 -6.86 18.23
C GLY A 30 -22.49 -5.58 17.74
N LEU A 31 -22.20 -4.65 18.65
CA LEU A 31 -21.51 -3.38 18.32
C LEU A 31 -20.06 -3.61 17.89
N SER A 32 -19.33 -4.53 18.52
CA SER A 32 -17.97 -4.88 18.12
C SER A 32 -17.90 -5.52 16.73
N TYR A 33 -18.90 -6.33 16.36
CA TYR A 33 -18.95 -6.89 15.01
C TYR A 33 -19.42 -5.87 13.97
N ALA A 34 -20.37 -5.00 14.33
CA ALA A 34 -20.89 -3.97 13.45
C ALA A 34 -19.91 -2.80 13.23
N SER A 35 -18.95 -2.57 14.13
CA SER A 35 -18.01 -1.45 14.00
C SER A 35 -17.11 -1.57 12.78
N VAL A 36 -16.69 -2.78 12.41
CA VAL A 36 -15.82 -3.04 11.25
C VAL A 36 -16.49 -2.62 9.93
N PRO A 37 -17.67 -3.16 9.53
CA PRO A 37 -18.31 -2.77 8.27
C PRO A 37 -18.77 -1.31 8.27
N LEU A 38 -19.15 -0.75 9.43
CA LEU A 38 -19.53 0.66 9.53
C LEU A 38 -18.32 1.59 9.33
N TYR A 39 -17.15 1.19 9.84
CA TYR A 39 -15.88 1.89 9.62
C TYR A 39 -15.41 1.74 8.17
N GLU A 40 -15.55 0.56 7.57
CA GLU A 40 -15.27 0.34 6.14
C GLU A 40 -16.15 1.21 5.25
N LEU A 41 -17.46 1.27 5.51
CA LEU A 41 -18.39 2.13 4.77
C LEU A 41 -18.04 3.61 4.93
N PHE A 42 -17.71 4.04 6.16
CA PHE A 42 -17.25 5.40 6.42
C PHE A 42 -15.97 5.71 5.64
N CYS A 43 -14.97 4.82 5.70
CA CYS A 43 -13.70 4.94 4.97
C CYS A 43 -13.91 4.95 3.45
N GLN A 44 -14.85 4.16 2.91
CA GLN A 44 -15.15 4.12 1.49
C GLN A 44 -15.86 5.40 1.01
N VAL A 45 -16.79 5.95 1.79
CA VAL A 45 -17.53 7.17 1.40
C VAL A 45 -16.66 8.43 1.56
N THR A 46 -15.83 8.49 2.61
CA THR A 46 -15.04 9.69 2.94
C THR A 46 -13.61 9.65 2.40
N GLY A 47 -13.08 8.48 2.06
CA GLY A 47 -11.66 8.29 1.73
C GLY A 47 -10.73 8.39 2.94
N PHE A 48 -11.26 8.30 4.16
CA PHE A 48 -10.49 8.42 5.39
C PHE A 48 -9.39 7.34 5.47
N GLY A 49 -8.16 7.75 5.80
CA GLY A 49 -6.99 6.86 5.87
C GLY A 49 -6.39 6.42 4.52
N GLY A 50 -6.85 6.97 3.40
CA GLY A 50 -6.33 6.62 2.06
C GLY A 50 -7.00 5.40 1.43
N THR A 51 -8.15 4.96 1.96
CA THR A 51 -8.96 3.88 1.39
C THR A 51 -9.38 4.27 -0.04
N PRO A 52 -8.89 3.57 -1.08
CA PRO A 52 -9.22 3.91 -2.46
C PRO A 52 -10.72 3.73 -2.67
N GLN A 53 -11.41 4.75 -3.19
CA GLN A 53 -12.72 4.50 -3.77
C GLN A 53 -12.50 3.54 -4.93
N VAL A 54 -13.16 2.39 -4.90
CA VAL A 54 -13.27 1.50 -6.06
C VAL A 54 -14.21 2.17 -7.07
N GLY A 55 -13.81 3.35 -7.55
CA GLY A 55 -14.20 3.80 -8.86
C GLY A 55 -13.56 2.82 -9.83
N LYS A 56 -14.40 2.26 -10.73
CA LYS A 56 -13.95 1.52 -11.92
C LYS A 56 -12.66 2.16 -12.42
N ASP A 57 -11.65 1.35 -12.77
CA ASP A 57 -10.48 1.75 -13.56
C ASP A 57 -10.88 2.86 -14.52
N ALA A 58 -10.74 4.10 -14.05
CA ALA A 58 -10.92 5.25 -14.88
C ALA A 58 -9.55 5.30 -15.51
N GLY A 59 -9.42 4.61 -16.65
CA GLY A 59 -8.30 4.80 -17.55
C GLY A 59 -8.04 6.29 -17.56
N VAL A 60 -6.95 6.69 -16.90
CA VAL A 60 -6.71 8.09 -16.59
C VAL A 60 -6.64 8.76 -17.94
N GLU A 61 -7.61 9.62 -18.25
CA GLU A 61 -7.63 10.26 -19.56
C GLU A 61 -6.29 10.97 -19.73
N VAL A 62 -5.57 10.60 -20.78
CA VAL A 62 -4.25 11.12 -21.04
C VAL A 62 -4.39 12.62 -21.29
N SER A 63 -3.97 13.42 -20.31
CA SER A 63 -4.12 14.87 -20.39
C SER A 63 -3.17 15.43 -21.45
N GLU A 64 -3.50 16.57 -22.06
CA GLU A 64 -2.56 17.34 -22.89
C GLU A 64 -1.44 17.98 -22.05
N LYS A 65 -1.60 18.00 -20.71
CA LYS A 65 -0.55 18.46 -19.80
C LYS A 65 0.60 17.48 -19.77
N THR A 66 1.80 17.98 -20.05
CA THR A 66 3.03 17.21 -20.00
C THR A 66 3.82 17.51 -18.74
N ILE A 67 4.55 16.50 -18.28
CA ILE A 67 5.54 16.60 -17.22
C ILE A 67 6.88 16.11 -17.72
N LYS A 68 7.94 16.72 -17.19
CA LYS A 68 9.31 16.37 -17.50
C LYS A 68 9.86 15.54 -16.36
N ILE A 69 10.24 14.31 -16.67
CA ILE A 69 10.83 13.37 -15.72
C ILE A 69 12.31 13.30 -16.02
N ARG A 70 13.14 13.53 -14.98
CA ARG A 70 14.58 13.33 -15.05
C ARG A 70 14.95 12.04 -14.34
N PHE A 71 15.73 11.22 -15.03
CA PHE A 71 16.24 9.98 -14.51
C PHE A 71 17.64 10.17 -13.96
N ASN A 72 17.84 9.68 -12.73
CA ASN A 72 19.13 9.67 -12.07
C ASN A 72 19.55 8.23 -11.80
N ALA A 73 20.85 7.97 -11.87
CA ALA A 73 21.44 6.66 -11.62
C ALA A 73 22.67 6.85 -10.75
N ASP A 74 22.59 6.39 -9.51
CA ASP A 74 23.68 6.39 -8.56
C ASP A 74 24.03 4.95 -8.20
N ILE A 75 25.32 4.71 -7.93
CA ILE A 75 25.83 3.41 -7.49
C ILE A 75 26.47 3.54 -6.12
N ASN A 76 26.39 2.47 -5.33
CA ASN A 76 27.20 2.37 -4.12
C ASN A 76 28.68 2.26 -4.53
N SER A 77 29.57 2.95 -3.83
CA SER A 77 31.03 2.90 -4.07
C SER A 77 31.61 1.49 -3.93
N GLY A 78 30.97 0.61 -3.18
CA GLY A 78 31.35 -0.80 -3.05
C GLY A 78 30.89 -1.71 -4.20
N LEU A 79 30.06 -1.20 -5.12
CA LEU A 79 29.53 -1.94 -6.26
C LEU A 79 30.25 -1.49 -7.54
N PRO A 80 31.21 -2.26 -8.07
CA PRO A 80 31.98 -1.90 -9.27
C PRO A 80 31.15 -2.13 -10.55
N TRP A 81 29.97 -1.52 -10.62
CA TRP A 81 29.09 -1.53 -11.76
C TRP A 81 29.09 -0.18 -12.44
N GLN A 82 28.89 -0.16 -13.75
CA GLN A 82 28.50 1.05 -14.45
C GLN A 82 26.98 1.02 -14.63
N PHE A 83 26.28 1.96 -14.00
CA PHE A 83 24.82 2.09 -14.09
C PHE A 83 24.45 3.47 -14.61
N LYS A 84 23.70 3.53 -15.71
CA LYS A 84 23.29 4.80 -16.35
C LYS A 84 21.91 4.67 -16.98
N PRO A 85 21.09 5.73 -16.95
CA PRO A 85 19.87 5.73 -17.75
C PRO A 85 20.23 5.86 -19.23
N GLU A 86 19.50 5.18 -20.11
CA GLU A 86 19.65 5.39 -21.56
C GLU A 86 19.21 6.80 -21.95
N GLN A 87 18.16 7.29 -21.28
CA GLN A 87 17.59 8.61 -21.49
C GLN A 87 17.60 9.36 -20.16
N ARG A 88 18.28 10.51 -20.10
CA ARG A 88 18.36 11.31 -18.86
C ARG A 88 17.07 12.06 -18.54
N GLU A 89 16.27 12.33 -19.56
CA GLU A 89 15.07 13.12 -19.42
C GLU A 89 14.05 12.71 -20.47
N ILE A 90 12.80 12.53 -20.04
CA ILE A 90 11.67 12.30 -20.92
C ILE A 90 10.56 13.28 -20.61
N THR A 91 9.73 13.57 -21.61
CA THR A 91 8.51 14.35 -21.43
C THR A 91 7.34 13.41 -21.68
N VAL A 92 6.49 13.25 -20.67
CA VAL A 92 5.33 12.34 -20.72
C VAL A 92 4.05 13.10 -20.45
N ARG A 93 2.94 12.63 -21.02
CA ARG A 93 1.63 13.17 -20.71
C ARG A 93 1.13 12.59 -19.39
N LEU A 94 0.37 13.39 -18.63
CA LEU A 94 -0.23 12.88 -17.40
C LEU A 94 -1.24 11.76 -17.73
N GLY A 95 -1.07 10.59 -17.10
CA GLY A 95 -1.88 9.39 -17.35
C GLY A 95 -1.35 8.48 -18.47
N GLU A 96 -0.26 8.86 -19.14
CA GLU A 96 0.40 8.01 -20.14
C GLU A 96 1.39 7.06 -19.48
N ASP A 97 1.31 5.77 -19.86
CA ASP A 97 2.29 4.77 -19.45
C ASP A 97 3.54 4.89 -20.32
N ASN A 98 4.71 4.98 -19.68
CA ASN A 98 5.99 5.08 -20.38
C ASN A 98 7.06 4.18 -19.75
N LEU A 99 7.98 3.70 -20.58
CA LEU A 99 9.09 2.84 -20.18
C LEU A 99 10.40 3.61 -20.19
N ALA A 100 11.17 3.47 -19.13
CA ALA A 100 12.50 4.04 -18.99
C ALA A 100 13.54 2.91 -18.93
N TYR A 101 14.48 2.94 -19.86
CA TYR A 101 15.56 1.95 -19.95
C TYR A 101 16.81 2.42 -19.22
N TYR A 102 17.46 1.48 -18.55
CA TYR A 102 18.73 1.68 -17.86
C TYR A 102 19.71 0.62 -18.33
N MET A 103 20.97 1.01 -18.46
CA MET A 103 22.09 0.13 -18.75
C MET A 103 22.84 -0.17 -17.46
N ALA A 104 23.12 -1.45 -17.20
CA ALA A 104 23.96 -1.92 -16.12
C ALA A 104 25.08 -2.82 -16.65
N GLU A 105 26.32 -2.57 -16.22
CA GLU A 105 27.49 -3.38 -16.63
C GLU A 105 28.37 -3.71 -15.43
N ASN A 106 28.73 -4.98 -15.27
CA ASN A 106 29.67 -5.40 -14.22
C ASN A 106 31.12 -5.19 -14.67
N MET A 107 31.78 -4.19 -14.09
CA MET A 107 33.18 -3.84 -14.41
C MET A 107 34.21 -4.70 -13.65
N SER A 108 33.77 -5.67 -12.86
CA SER A 108 34.66 -6.51 -12.06
C SER A 108 35.01 -7.83 -12.76
N VAL A 109 35.99 -8.53 -12.20
CA VAL A 109 36.45 -9.85 -12.68
C VAL A 109 35.70 -11.03 -12.06
N LYS A 110 34.69 -10.78 -11.23
CA LYS A 110 33.89 -11.81 -10.54
C LYS A 110 32.40 -11.55 -10.69
N PRO A 111 31.55 -12.58 -10.63
CA PRO A 111 30.11 -12.38 -10.63
C PRO A 111 29.71 -11.58 -9.40
N ILE A 112 28.83 -10.60 -9.59
CA ILE A 112 28.29 -9.77 -8.53
C ILE A 112 26.79 -9.77 -8.63
N THR A 113 26.12 -9.89 -7.49
CA THR A 113 24.67 -9.74 -7.36
C THR A 113 24.38 -8.35 -6.84
N GLY A 114 23.50 -7.64 -7.54
CA GLY A 114 23.05 -6.31 -7.16
C GLY A 114 21.54 -6.19 -7.28
N GLN A 115 20.97 -5.28 -6.49
CA GLN A 115 19.55 -4.94 -6.53
C GLN A 115 19.43 -3.42 -6.64
N ALA A 116 18.60 -2.94 -7.57
CA ALA A 116 18.37 -1.51 -7.69
C ALA A 116 17.26 -1.06 -6.75
N VAL A 117 17.52 0.02 -6.03
CA VAL A 117 16.51 0.76 -5.26
C VAL A 117 16.18 2.06 -6.01
N TYR A 118 14.98 2.58 -5.80
CA TYR A 118 14.51 3.79 -6.47
C TYR A 118 13.87 4.74 -5.46
N ASN A 119 13.91 6.03 -5.79
CA ASN A 119 13.21 7.08 -5.07
C ASN A 119 12.67 8.11 -6.08
N VAL A 120 11.59 8.79 -5.70
CA VAL A 120 11.01 9.89 -6.50
C VAL A 120 11.20 11.19 -5.75
N THR A 121 11.78 12.19 -6.42
CA THR A 121 11.98 13.54 -5.90
C THR A 121 11.35 14.55 -6.85
N PRO A 122 10.59 15.55 -6.36
CA PRO A 122 10.32 15.87 -4.95
C PRO A 122 9.29 14.94 -4.30
N LEU A 123 9.39 14.74 -2.97
CA LEU A 123 8.53 13.80 -2.22
C LEU A 123 7.04 14.06 -2.40
N LYS A 124 6.62 15.33 -2.55
CA LYS A 124 5.23 15.71 -2.83
C LYS A 124 4.65 15.12 -4.13
N ALA A 125 5.53 14.79 -5.09
CA ALA A 125 5.14 14.18 -6.36
C ALA A 125 5.03 12.65 -6.26
N GLY A 126 5.60 12.03 -5.22
CA GLY A 126 5.62 10.58 -5.05
C GLY A 126 4.23 9.95 -5.01
N GLN A 127 3.23 10.63 -4.41
CA GLN A 127 1.85 10.15 -4.36
C GLN A 127 1.14 10.09 -5.73
N TYR A 128 1.67 10.78 -6.73
CA TYR A 128 1.11 10.82 -8.09
C TYR A 128 1.91 9.99 -9.08
N PHE A 129 3.05 9.43 -8.66
CA PHE A 129 3.92 8.64 -9.53
C PHE A 129 3.63 7.16 -9.30
N SER A 130 2.96 6.52 -10.26
CA SER A 130 2.71 5.08 -10.23
C SER A 130 3.82 4.34 -10.97
N LYS A 131 4.52 3.45 -10.27
CA LYS A 131 5.55 2.59 -10.87
C LYS A 131 4.90 1.23 -11.17
N ILE A 132 4.59 0.98 -12.44
CA ILE A 132 3.83 -0.20 -12.87
C ILE A 132 4.72 -1.46 -12.89
N ALA A 133 5.96 -1.36 -13.36
CA ALA A 133 6.90 -2.48 -13.37
C ALA A 133 8.35 -2.00 -13.36
N CYS A 134 9.24 -2.75 -12.70
CA CYS A 134 10.68 -2.55 -12.80
C CYS A 134 11.38 -3.86 -12.51
N PHE A 135 11.96 -4.45 -13.55
CA PHE A 135 12.80 -5.64 -13.46
C PHE A 135 13.99 -5.47 -12.51
N CYS A 136 14.36 -4.23 -12.18
CA CYS A 136 15.51 -3.92 -11.35
C CYS A 136 15.31 -4.19 -9.84
N PHE A 137 14.10 -4.56 -9.38
CA PHE A 137 13.89 -4.96 -7.99
C PHE A 137 14.24 -6.41 -7.70
N ASP A 138 14.35 -7.24 -8.72
CA ASP A 138 14.82 -8.60 -8.55
C ASP A 138 16.35 -8.56 -8.44
N GLU A 139 16.91 -9.44 -7.61
CA GLU A 139 18.36 -9.59 -7.51
C GLU A 139 18.92 -10.02 -8.87
N GLN A 140 19.72 -9.17 -9.49
CA GLN A 140 20.37 -9.46 -10.77
C GLN A 140 21.81 -9.83 -10.51
N THR A 141 22.21 -11.01 -10.99
CA THR A 141 23.61 -11.45 -10.94
C THR A 141 24.22 -11.26 -12.32
N LEU A 142 25.18 -10.34 -12.41
CA LEU A 142 25.91 -10.06 -13.65
C LEU A 142 27.28 -10.73 -13.61
N GLN A 143 27.61 -11.45 -14.67
CA GLN A 143 28.94 -12.03 -14.90
C GLN A 143 29.97 -10.92 -15.17
N PRO A 144 31.27 -11.22 -15.06
CA PRO A 144 32.34 -10.26 -15.38
C PRO A 144 32.20 -9.69 -16.80
N GLY A 145 32.09 -8.37 -16.93
CA GLY A 145 31.93 -7.68 -18.21
C GLY A 145 30.55 -7.84 -18.88
N GLU A 146 29.59 -8.47 -18.20
CA GLU A 146 28.22 -8.59 -18.71
C GLU A 146 27.49 -7.24 -18.63
N ARG A 147 26.74 -6.92 -19.70
CA ARG A 147 25.94 -5.70 -19.83
C ARG A 147 24.49 -6.05 -20.15
N VAL A 148 23.57 -5.39 -19.46
CA VAL A 148 22.11 -5.46 -19.65
C VAL A 148 21.48 -4.07 -19.72
#